data_AF-A0A285NPZ4-F1
#
_entry.id   AF-A0A285NPZ4-F1
#
_cell.length_a   1.000
_cell.length_b   1.000
_cell.length_c   1.000
_cell.angle_alpha   90.00
_cell.angle_beta   90.00
_cell.angle_gamma   90.00
#
_symmetry.space_group_name_H-M   'P 1'
#
loop_
_entity.id
_entity.type
_entity.pdbx_description
1 polymer ?
#
loop_
_entity_poly.entity_id
_entity_poly.type
_entity_poly.pdbx_seq_one_letter_code
_entity_poly.pdbx_strand_id
1 'polypeptide(L)'
;MKKIAFAVFSLSFLFFSCATTGKQVQKVESKPVQKEVKIKKECKNYVNRMEKCLREAKGKDYRKVWSQCEGQVMWDMLKEYQDNGFCFDEEECKQKVLDEINKCKEERTYLFRKYYR
;
A
#
# COMPACT_ATOMS: atom_id res chain seq x y z
N MET A 1 44.44 -11.15 37.20
CA MET A 1 45.01 -11.60 35.91
C MET A 1 44.44 -10.73 34.79
N LYS A 2 45.34 -10.37 33.87
CA LYS A 2 45.32 -9.52 32.66
C LYS A 2 43.98 -8.96 32.12
N LYS A 3 43.95 -7.62 32.05
CA LYS A 3 43.23 -6.81 31.06
C LYS A 3 43.87 -7.05 29.68
N ILE A 4 43.07 -7.20 28.62
CA ILE A 4 43.55 -7.17 27.24
C ILE A 4 42.80 -6.06 26.52
N ALA A 5 43.55 -5.00 26.22
CA ALA A 5 43.27 -4.02 25.18
C ALA A 5 44.03 -4.44 23.89
N PHE A 6 43.93 -3.60 22.85
CA PHE A 6 44.55 -3.69 21.51
C PHE A 6 43.75 -4.54 20.49
N ALA A 7 43.53 -4.15 19.23
CA ALA A 7 44.05 -3.06 18.39
C ALA A 7 42.98 -2.71 17.32
N VAL A 8 42.67 -1.43 17.09
CA VAL A 8 43.05 -0.66 15.89
C VAL A 8 43.46 -1.51 14.69
N PHE A 9 42.59 -1.57 13.68
CA PHE A 9 43.01 -1.68 12.28
C PHE A 9 42.30 -0.60 11.47
N SER A 10 43.07 0.46 11.23
CA SER A 10 42.88 1.40 10.14
C SER A 10 42.96 0.63 8.82
N LEU A 11 41.93 0.78 7.98
CA LEU A 11 42.09 0.60 6.55
C LEU A 11 41.53 1.83 5.86
N SER A 12 42.45 2.77 5.68
CA SER A 12 42.38 3.88 4.74
C SER A 12 42.18 3.31 3.33
N PHE A 13 40.97 3.41 2.79
CA PHE A 13 40.75 3.28 1.36
C PHE A 13 40.62 4.67 0.73
N LEU A 14 41.75 5.03 0.12
CA LEU A 14 41.98 5.89 -1.03
C LEU A 14 40.79 6.71 -1.54
N PHE A 15 41.00 8.02 -1.48
CA PHE A 15 40.40 9.07 -2.30
C PHE A 15 40.27 8.63 -3.77
N PHE A 16 39.03 8.49 -4.25
CA PHE A 16 38.70 8.66 -5.66
C PHE A 16 38.09 10.04 -5.83
N SER A 17 38.94 11.04 -6.05
CA SER A 17 38.53 12.35 -6.54
C SER A 17 38.06 12.20 -7.98
N CYS A 18 36.76 11.97 -8.17
CA CYS A 18 36.14 12.23 -9.47
C CYS A 18 35.63 13.67 -9.46
N ALA A 19 36.49 14.57 -9.92
CA ALA A 19 36.08 15.90 -10.33
C ALA A 19 35.20 15.75 -11.59
N THR A 20 33.90 15.94 -11.44
CA THR A 20 33.03 16.20 -12.59
C THR A 20 32.17 17.41 -12.29
N THR A 21 32.60 18.51 -12.89
CA THR A 21 31.91 19.77 -13.05
C THR A 21 30.44 19.58 -13.44
N GLY A 22 29.58 20.33 -12.76
CA GLY A 22 28.45 21.00 -13.40
C GLY A 22 27.26 20.13 -13.80
N LYS A 23 26.30 20.00 -12.88
CA LYS A 23 24.92 20.44 -13.13
C LYS A 23 24.19 20.49 -11.80
N GLN A 24 23.85 21.70 -11.36
CA GLN A 24 22.73 21.87 -10.45
C GLN A 24 21.49 21.37 -11.19
N VAL A 25 21.19 20.09 -10.99
CA VAL A 25 19.87 19.55 -11.29
C VAL A 25 18.97 20.19 -10.25
N GLN A 26 18.27 21.24 -10.69
CA GLN A 26 17.13 21.79 -9.99
C GLN A 26 16.37 20.62 -9.38
N LYS A 27 16.24 20.61 -8.04
CA LYS A 27 15.17 19.88 -7.37
C LYS A 27 13.89 20.46 -7.94
N VAL A 28 13.44 19.91 -9.07
CA VAL A 28 12.04 19.93 -9.44
C VAL A 28 11.41 19.12 -8.34
N GLU A 29 10.97 19.84 -7.30
CA GLU A 29 9.95 19.40 -6.37
C GLU A 29 8.76 19.02 -7.23
N SER A 30 8.80 17.80 -7.75
CA SER A 30 7.66 17.14 -8.33
C SER A 30 6.74 16.94 -7.14
N LYS A 31 5.93 17.97 -6.89
CA LYS A 31 4.63 17.80 -6.24
C LYS A 31 4.10 16.51 -6.87
N PRO A 32 3.89 15.45 -6.09
CA PRO A 32 3.42 14.20 -6.63
C PRO A 32 2.10 14.56 -7.29
N VAL A 33 2.11 14.64 -8.63
CA VAL A 33 0.92 14.81 -9.44
C VAL A 33 0.07 13.64 -9.00
N GLN A 34 -0.92 13.94 -8.16
CA GLN A 34 -1.92 12.96 -7.79
C GLN A 34 -2.65 12.73 -9.09
N LYS A 35 -2.13 11.81 -9.92
CA LYS A 35 -2.88 11.29 -11.04
C LYS A 35 -4.14 10.73 -10.40
N GLU A 36 -5.24 11.43 -10.61
CA GLU A 36 -6.55 10.97 -10.20
C GLU A 36 -6.75 9.64 -10.93
N VAL A 37 -6.62 8.54 -10.20
CA VAL A 37 -6.78 7.21 -10.79
C VAL A 37 -8.26 7.07 -11.09
N LYS A 38 -8.60 7.01 -12.38
CA LYS A 38 -9.95 6.72 -12.81
C LYS A 38 -10.28 5.29 -12.36
N ILE A 39 -11.14 5.18 -11.33
CA ILE A 39 -11.57 3.89 -10.77
C ILE A 39 -12.27 3.08 -11.87
N LYS A 40 -11.72 1.91 -12.21
CA LYS A 40 -12.32 0.97 -13.17
C LYS A 40 -13.72 0.55 -12.69
N LYS A 41 -14.63 0.26 -13.62
CA LYS A 41 -16.03 -0.08 -13.29
C LYS A 41 -16.08 -1.32 -12.40
N GLU A 42 -15.28 -2.34 -12.69
CA GLU A 42 -15.18 -3.55 -11.87
C GLU A 42 -14.66 -3.29 -10.45
N CYS A 43 -13.90 -2.21 -10.24
CA CYS A 43 -13.33 -1.88 -8.93
C CYS A 43 -14.21 -0.96 -8.09
N LYS A 44 -15.27 -0.38 -8.67
CA LYS A 44 -16.12 0.59 -7.95
C LYS A 44 -16.75 -0.01 -6.69
N ASN A 45 -17.16 -1.27 -6.71
CA ASN A 45 -17.80 -1.89 -5.55
C ASN A 45 -16.83 -1.95 -4.35
N TYR A 46 -15.68 -2.59 -4.54
CA TYR A 46 -14.62 -2.68 -3.53
C TYR A 46 -14.12 -1.30 -3.09
N VAL A 47 -13.72 -0.44 -4.04
CA VAL A 47 -13.08 0.85 -3.74
C VAL A 47 -14.02 1.80 -3.00
N ASN A 48 -15.30 1.87 -3.39
CA ASN A 48 -16.26 2.76 -2.72
C ASN A 48 -16.55 2.32 -1.28
N ARG A 49 -16.65 1.00 -1.04
CA ARG A 49 -16.87 0.46 0.32
C ARG A 49 -15.66 0.71 1.21
N MET A 50 -14.45 0.50 0.66
CA MET A 50 -13.21 0.84 1.36
C MET A 50 -13.16 2.34 1.68
N GLU A 51 -13.42 3.22 0.70
CA GLU A 51 -13.39 4.67 0.91
C GLU A 51 -14.41 5.12 1.95
N LYS A 52 -15.62 4.52 1.93
CA LYS A 52 -16.65 4.76 2.94
C LYS A 52 -16.16 4.37 4.33
N CYS A 53 -15.69 3.14 4.53
CA CYS A 53 -15.20 2.67 5.82
C CYS A 53 -14.04 3.54 6.35
N LEU A 54 -13.08 3.88 5.48
CA LEU A 54 -11.93 4.70 5.85
C LEU A 54 -12.32 6.14 6.24
N ARG A 55 -13.38 6.72 5.65
CA ARG A 55 -13.92 8.04 6.06
C ARG A 55 -14.61 7.99 7.42
N GLU A 56 -15.32 6.90 7.70
CA GLU A 56 -16.07 6.71 8.94
C GLU A 56 -15.14 6.36 10.11
N ALA A 57 -14.05 5.66 9.84
CA ALA A 57 -13.03 5.30 10.81
C ALA A 57 -12.20 6.54 11.23
N LYS A 58 -12.67 7.24 12.26
CA LYS A 58 -11.93 8.31 12.94
C LYS A 58 -10.77 7.70 13.75
N GLY A 59 -9.61 7.44 13.12
CA GLY A 59 -8.47 6.79 13.77
C GLY A 59 -7.12 7.43 13.44
N LYS A 60 -6.19 7.39 14.40
CA LYS A 60 -4.78 7.81 14.20
C LYS A 60 -3.89 6.69 13.65
N ASP A 61 -4.28 5.42 13.83
CA ASP A 61 -3.55 4.26 13.31
C ASP A 61 -4.19 3.77 12.01
N TYR A 62 -3.68 4.31 10.90
CA TYR A 62 -4.18 3.99 9.59
C TYR A 62 -3.91 2.54 9.17
N ARG A 63 -2.85 1.88 9.69
CA ARG A 63 -2.60 0.47 9.40
C ARG A 63 -3.71 -0.41 10.00
N LYS A 64 -4.07 -0.15 11.25
CA LYS A 64 -5.17 -0.88 11.93
C LYS A 64 -6.51 -0.61 11.26
N VAL A 65 -6.80 0.66 10.98
CA VAL A 65 -8.03 1.08 10.28
C VAL A 65 -8.13 0.43 8.90
N TRP A 66 -7.04 0.39 8.14
CA TRP A 66 -7.00 -0.25 6.83
C TRP A 66 -7.36 -1.74 6.91
N SER A 67 -6.69 -2.49 7.79
CA SER A 67 -6.94 -3.94 7.94
C SER A 67 -8.36 -4.24 8.40
N GLN A 68 -8.93 -3.39 9.26
CA GLN A 68 -10.31 -3.52 9.72
C GLN A 68 -11.30 -3.27 8.58
N CYS A 69 -11.11 -2.18 7.83
CA CYS A 69 -11.96 -1.86 6.69
C CYS A 69 -11.88 -2.92 5.61
N GLU A 70 -10.68 -3.41 5.29
CA GLU A 70 -10.49 -4.47 4.32
C GLU A 70 -11.21 -5.76 4.72
N GLY A 71 -11.07 -6.19 5.98
CA GLY A 71 -11.79 -7.35 6.48
C GLY A 71 -13.32 -7.19 6.41
N GLN A 72 -13.83 -6.02 6.79
CA GLN A 72 -15.27 -5.72 6.72
C GLN A 72 -15.79 -5.75 5.27
N VAL A 73 -15.09 -5.06 4.36
CA VAL A 73 -15.50 -5.00 2.95
C VAL A 73 -15.45 -6.38 2.30
N MET A 74 -14.40 -7.17 2.56
CA MET A 74 -14.31 -8.55 2.10
C MET A 74 -15.47 -9.41 2.59
N TRP A 75 -15.82 -9.30 3.87
CA TRP A 75 -16.94 -10.03 4.46
C TRP A 75 -18.29 -9.62 3.85
N ASP A 76 -18.51 -8.33 3.67
CA ASP A 76 -19.74 -7.80 3.07
C ASP A 76 -19.89 -8.26 1.61
N MET A 77 -18.79 -8.26 0.85
CA MET A 77 -18.77 -8.79 -0.51
C MET A 77 -19.01 -10.31 -0.52
N LEU A 78 -18.40 -11.06 0.40
CA LEU A 78 -18.59 -12.51 0.51
C LEU A 78 -20.07 -12.86 0.75
N LYS A 79 -20.71 -12.18 1.71
CA LYS A 79 -22.13 -12.34 1.99
C LYS A 79 -22.99 -12.01 0.78
N GLU A 80 -22.72 -10.90 0.09
CA GLU A 80 -23.47 -10.53 -1.11
C GLU A 80 -23.33 -11.58 -2.22
N TYR A 81 -22.14 -12.16 -2.40
CA TYR A 81 -21.93 -13.24 -3.37
C TYR A 81 -22.72 -14.50 -3.00
N GLN A 82 -22.76 -14.86 -1.72
CA GLN A 82 -23.53 -15.98 -1.19
C GLN A 82 -25.04 -15.75 -1.34
N ASP A 83 -25.53 -14.58 -0.91
CA ASP A 83 -26.96 -14.24 -0.90
C ASP A 83 -27.54 -14.15 -2.32
N ASN A 84 -26.73 -13.75 -3.31
CA ASN A 84 -27.13 -13.70 -4.72
C ASN A 84 -26.91 -15.01 -5.48
N GLY A 85 -26.37 -16.06 -4.85
CA GLY A 85 -26.10 -17.34 -5.50
C GLY A 85 -25.05 -17.25 -6.61
N PHE A 86 -24.06 -16.35 -6.50
CA PHE A 86 -22.98 -16.21 -7.47
C PHE A 86 -21.94 -17.34 -7.40
N CYS A 87 -22.07 -18.24 -6.44
CA CYS A 87 -21.14 -19.30 -6.12
C CYS A 87 -21.90 -20.53 -5.56
N PHE A 88 -21.37 -21.71 -5.81
CA PHE A 88 -21.92 -23.00 -5.37
C PHE A 88 -21.57 -23.32 -3.92
N ASP A 89 -20.39 -22.90 -3.48
CA ASP A 89 -19.91 -23.10 -2.11
C ASP A 89 -19.12 -21.88 -1.60
N GLU A 90 -18.83 -21.87 -0.29
CA GLU A 90 -18.15 -20.77 0.38
C GLU A 90 -16.73 -20.52 -0.16
N GLU A 91 -15.99 -21.57 -0.53
CA GLU A 91 -14.61 -21.43 -1.02
C GLU A 91 -14.60 -20.80 -2.42
N GLU A 92 -15.55 -21.17 -3.28
CA GLU A 92 -15.75 -20.52 -4.57
C GLU A 92 -16.11 -19.03 -4.38
N CYS A 93 -17.00 -18.70 -3.43
CA CYS A 93 -17.33 -17.30 -3.13
C CYS A 93 -16.09 -16.52 -2.69
N LYS A 94 -15.28 -17.08 -1.77
CA LYS A 94 -14.04 -16.46 -1.30
C LYS A 94 -13.07 -16.21 -2.45
N GLN A 95 -12.87 -17.21 -3.31
CA GLN A 95 -11.97 -17.08 -4.45
C GLN A 95 -12.44 -15.99 -5.42
N LYS A 96 -13.74 -15.93 -5.73
CA LYS A 96 -14.29 -14.89 -6.61
C LYS A 96 -14.12 -13.48 -6.05
N VAL A 97 -14.39 -13.29 -4.76
CA VAL A 97 -14.18 -12.00 -4.08
C VAL A 97 -12.71 -11.62 -4.08
N LEU A 98 -11.80 -12.55 -3.77
CA LEU A 98 -10.36 -12.31 -3.81
C LEU A 98 -9.88 -11.93 -5.22
N ASP A 99 -10.39 -12.60 -6.25
CA ASP A 99 -10.06 -12.31 -7.64
C ASP A 99 -10.53 -10.91 -8.06
N GLU A 100 -11.73 -10.49 -7.64
CA GLU A 100 -12.23 -9.12 -7.87
C GLU A 100 -11.31 -8.09 -7.19
N ILE A 101 -10.96 -8.30 -5.92
CA ILE A 101 -10.10 -7.37 -5.16
C ILE A 101 -8.69 -7.32 -5.76
N ASN A 102 -8.14 -8.45 -6.18
CA ASN A 102 -6.79 -8.53 -6.75
C ASN A 102 -6.68 -7.80 -8.09
N LYS A 103 -7.74 -7.78 -8.91
CA LYS A 103 -7.80 -6.99 -10.15
C LYS A 103 -7.72 -5.48 -9.87
N CYS A 104 -8.08 -5.05 -8.67
CA CYS A 104 -8.12 -3.65 -8.25
C CYS A 104 -6.85 -3.18 -7.52
N LYS A 105 -5.70 -3.83 -7.78
CA LYS A 105 -4.42 -3.52 -7.11
C LYS A 105 -4.01 -2.05 -7.23
N GLU A 106 -4.22 -1.44 -8.40
CA GLU A 106 -3.85 -0.04 -8.65
C GLU A 106 -4.71 0.93 -7.84
N GLU A 107 -6.03 0.75 -7.87
CA GLU A 107 -6.99 1.54 -7.12
C GLU A 107 -6.84 1.35 -5.61
N ARG A 108 -6.61 0.10 -5.17
CA ARG A 108 -6.34 -0.25 -3.77
C ARG A 108 -5.06 0.44 -3.27
N THR A 109 -4.00 0.45 -4.09
CA THR A 109 -2.75 1.17 -3.78
C THR A 109 -2.96 2.69 -3.75
N TYR A 110 -3.75 3.22 -4.68
CA TYR A 110 -4.10 4.64 -4.72
C TYR A 110 -4.86 5.05 -3.46
N LEU A 111 -5.90 4.28 -3.09
CA LEU A 111 -6.69 4.53 -1.90
C LEU A 111 -5.83 4.45 -0.63
N PHE A 112 -4.93 3.46 -0.54
CA PHE A 112 -3.97 3.36 0.55
C PHE A 112 -3.14 4.64 0.67
N ARG A 113 -2.53 5.11 -0.42
CA ARG A 113 -1.71 6.32 -0.44
C ARG A 113 -2.49 7.60 -0.12
N LYS A 114 -3.76 7.67 -0.49
CA LYS A 114 -4.63 8.84 -0.29
C LYS A 114 -4.84 9.17 1.19
N TYR A 115 -4.94 8.16 2.05
CA TYR A 115 -5.22 8.36 3.46
C TYR A 115 -4.04 8.01 4.39
N TYR A 116 -3.01 7.30 3.90
CA TYR A 116 -1.78 7.04 4.67
C TYR A 116 -0.87 8.28 4.77
N ARG A 117 -1.09 9.30 3.94
CA ARG A 117 -0.38 10.59 4.01
C ARG A 117 -0.97 11.50 5.07
#